data_AF-A0A6P8RES1-F1
#
_entry.id   AF-A0A6P8RES1-F1
#
_cell.length_a   1.000
_cell.length_b   1.000
_cell.length_c   1.000
_cell.angle_alpha   90.00
_cell.angle_beta   90.00
_cell.angle_gamma   90.00
#
_symmetry.space_group_name_H-M   'P 1'
#
loop_
_entity.id
_entity.type
_entity.pdbx_description
1 polymer ?
#
loop_
_entity_poly.entity_id
_entity_poly.type
_entity_poly.pdbx_seq_one_letter_code
_entity_poly.pdbx_strand_id
1 'polypeptide(L)'
;MEGFMGQANKKLLIIHSKTNRCLAVLRKHAQWTFFGKEFEVATHTYMNSHKVEEDLNHWILVTANPSDDVHTMYDRPEPPFEK
;
A
#
# COMPACT_ATOMS: atom_id res chain seq x y z
N MET A 1 17.34 -4.13 -12.28
CA MET A 1 16.58 -3.20 -13.14
C MET A 1 16.65 -1.84 -12.48
N GLU A 2 17.38 -0.92 -13.10
CA GLU A 2 17.49 0.46 -12.63
C GLU A 2 16.37 1.32 -13.22
N GLY A 3 15.70 2.08 -12.34
CA GLY A 3 15.06 3.36 -12.66
C GLY A 3 13.97 3.39 -13.74
N PHE A 4 12.80 2.82 -13.47
CA PHE A 4 11.56 3.27 -14.12
C PHE A 4 10.77 4.07 -13.08
N MET A 5 10.48 5.35 -13.35
CA MET A 5 9.52 6.10 -12.53
C MET A 5 8.19 5.35 -12.62
N GLY A 6 7.85 4.66 -11.53
CA GLY A 6 6.71 3.76 -11.49
C GLY A 6 5.46 4.46 -12.02
N GLN A 7 4.73 3.80 -12.91
CA GLN A 7 3.41 4.26 -13.30
C GLN A 7 2.57 4.38 -12.03
N ALA A 8 2.05 5.58 -11.77
CA ALA A 8 1.09 5.81 -10.70
C ALA A 8 -0.07 4.81 -10.84
N ASN A 9 -0.74 4.51 -9.73
CA ASN A 9 -1.90 3.61 -9.71
C ASN A 9 -1.60 2.13 -10.01
N LYS A 10 -0.35 1.69 -9.84
CA LYS A 10 0.03 0.25 -9.90
C LYS A 10 0.38 -0.30 -8.53
N LYS A 11 0.06 -1.59 -8.33
CA LYS A 11 0.51 -2.35 -7.16
C LYS A 11 2.03 -2.47 -7.18
N LEU A 12 2.67 -2.16 -6.05
CA LEU A 12 4.10 -2.30 -5.83
C LEU A 12 4.40 -2.75 -4.40
N LEU A 13 5.64 -3.21 -4.19
CA LEU A 13 6.19 -3.50 -2.87
C LEU A 13 7.09 -2.35 -2.42
N ILE A 14 6.96 -1.94 -1.17
CA ILE A 14 7.89 -1.00 -0.53
C ILE A 14 8.81 -1.83 0.36
N ILE A 15 10.10 -1.88 0.04
CA ILE A 15 11.06 -2.76 0.72
C ILE A 15 12.00 -1.91 1.57
N HIS A 16 12.08 -2.23 2.87
CA HIS A 16 13.04 -1.61 3.76
C HIS A 16 14.47 -2.09 3.42
N SER A 17 15.28 -1.17 2.89
CA SER A 17 16.60 -1.47 2.33
C SER A 17 17.53 -2.29 3.24
N LYS A 18 17.52 -2.04 4.55
CA LYS A 18 18.45 -2.70 5.49
C LYS A 18 18.00 -4.10 5.93
N THR A 19 16.70 -4.33 6.08
CA THR A 19 16.17 -5.62 6.58
C THR A 19 15.60 -6.49 5.47
N ASN A 20 15.50 -5.94 4.25
CA ASN A 20 14.89 -6.56 3.09
C ASN A 20 13.46 -7.07 3.37
N ARG A 21 12.74 -6.37 4.27
CA ARG A 21 11.35 -6.68 4.63
C ARG A 21 10.40 -5.72 3.92
N CYS A 22 9.26 -6.24 3.49
CA CYS A 22 8.21 -5.42 2.88
C CYS A 22 7.47 -4.58 3.94
N LEU A 23 6.93 -3.44 3.53
CA LEU A 23 5.93 -2.71 4.30
C LEU A 23 4.62 -3.50 4.25
N ALA A 24 3.94 -3.66 5.38
CA ALA A 24 2.71 -4.44 5.49
C ALA A 24 1.66 -3.73 6.33
N VAL A 25 0.40 -3.87 5.93
CA VAL A 25 -0.75 -3.49 6.77
C VAL A 25 -1.18 -4.64 7.67
N LEU A 26 -1.32 -4.38 8.97
CA LEU A 26 -1.77 -5.35 9.97
C LEU A 26 -3.29 -5.22 10.13
N ARG A 27 -4.06 -5.77 9.18
CA ARG A 27 -5.54 -5.68 9.16
C ARG A 27 -6.24 -6.20 10.42
N LYS A 28 -5.58 -7.08 11.19
CA LYS A 28 -6.12 -7.61 12.46
C LYS A 28 -5.92 -6.66 13.66
N HIS A 29 -5.08 -5.64 13.51
CA HIS A 29 -4.71 -4.68 14.56
C HIS A 29 -5.24 -3.30 14.19
N ALA A 30 -6.57 -3.17 14.26
CA ALA A 30 -7.23 -1.89 14.07
C ALA A 30 -7.34 -1.15 15.41
N GLN A 31 -7.04 0.14 15.43
CA GLN A 31 -7.15 0.99 16.61
C GLN A 31 -8.01 2.22 16.30
N TRP A 32 -8.78 2.66 17.30
CA TRP A 32 -9.52 3.90 17.23
C TRP A 32 -8.61 5.04 17.67
N THR A 33 -8.43 6.03 16.80
CA THR A 33 -7.69 7.25 17.07
C THR A 33 -8.60 8.46 16.88
N PHE A 34 -8.07 9.67 17.10
CA PHE A 34 -8.80 10.91 16.85
C PHE A 34 -9.23 11.08 15.38
N PHE A 35 -8.61 10.35 14.44
CA PHE A 35 -8.90 10.41 13.02
C PHE A 35 -9.86 9.31 12.54
N GLY A 36 -10.33 8.44 13.44
CA GLY A 36 -11.21 7.32 13.13
C GLY A 36 -10.54 5.96 13.37
N LYS A 37 -11.00 4.93 12.65
CA LYS A 37 -10.46 3.57 12.75
C LYS A 37 -9.27 3.43 11.80
N GLU A 38 -8.09 3.25 12.37
CA GLU A 38 -6.82 3.12 11.64
C GLU A 38 -6.25 1.70 11.80
N PHE A 39 -5.40 1.27 10.87
CA PHE A 39 -4.69 0.00 10.93
C PHE A 39 -3.21 0.23 11.12
N GLU A 40 -2.57 -0.61 11.93
CA GLU A 40 -1.13 -0.57 12.11
C GLU A 40 -0.39 -0.96 10.82
N VAL A 41 0.75 -0.31 10.58
CA VAL A 41 1.65 -0.59 9.46
C VAL A 41 3.04 -0.91 10.01
N ALA A 42 3.62 -2.03 9.57
CA ALA A 42 4.92 -2.49 10.06
C ALA A 42 5.80 -3.08 8.95
N THR A 43 7.09 -3.28 9.23
CA THR A 43 8.00 -3.97 8.30
C THR A 43 7.92 -5.48 8.50
N HIS A 44 7.16 -6.17 7.66
CA HIS A 44 6.97 -7.61 7.68
C HIS A 44 6.72 -8.15 6.27
N THR A 45 7.30 -9.28 5.89
CA THR A 45 7.04 -9.91 4.58
C THR A 45 6.12 -11.12 4.80
N TYR A 46 4.83 -10.94 4.52
CA TYR A 46 3.86 -12.03 4.53
C TYR A 46 3.96 -12.78 3.20
N MET A 47 4.07 -14.10 3.26
CA MET A 47 4.18 -14.97 2.09
C MET A 47 3.11 -16.05 2.14
N ASN A 48 2.52 -16.35 0.99
CA ASN A 48 1.62 -17.50 0.87
C ASN A 48 2.41 -18.82 0.77
N SER A 49 1.70 -19.95 0.63
CA SER A 49 2.29 -21.28 0.48
C SER A 49 3.28 -21.42 -0.69
N HIS A 50 3.18 -20.55 -1.69
CA HIS A 50 4.04 -20.54 -2.87
C HIS A 50 5.22 -19.56 -2.75
N LYS A 51 5.45 -19.00 -1.55
CA LYS A 51 6.48 -17.97 -1.28
C LYS A 51 6.32 -16.69 -2.10
N VAL A 52 5.08 -16.36 -2.44
CA VAL A 52 4.71 -15.10 -3.10
C VAL A 52 4.19 -14.15 -2.03
N GLU A 53 4.56 -12.86 -2.14
CA GLU A 53 4.11 -11.82 -1.23
C GLU A 53 2.57 -11.72 -1.20
N GLU A 54 2.00 -11.61 -0.01
CA GLU A 54 0.54 -11.48 0.14
C GLU A 54 0.04 -10.06 -0.16
N ASP A 55 -1.27 -9.90 -0.36
CA ASP A 55 -1.88 -8.58 -0.61
C ASP A 55 -1.66 -7.59 0.54
N LEU A 56 -1.34 -8.06 1.75
CA LEU A 56 -0.98 -7.20 2.89
C LEU A 56 0.30 -6.39 2.63
N ASN A 57 1.16 -6.85 1.72
CA ASN A 57 2.41 -6.20 1.35
C ASN A 57 2.32 -5.29 0.12
N HIS A 58 1.18 -5.30 -0.57
CA HIS A 58 1.01 -4.56 -1.81
C HIS A 58 0.46 -3.16 -1.54
N TRP A 59 1.12 -2.15 -2.11
CA TRP A 59 0.77 -0.74 -2.00
C TRP A 59 0.51 -0.15 -3.37
N ILE A 60 -0.33 0.89 -3.41
CA ILE A 60 -0.54 1.70 -4.61
C ILE A 60 -0.09 3.11 -4.26
N LEU A 61 0.88 3.63 -5.01
CA LEU A 61 1.23 5.04 -4.93
C LEU A 61 0.21 5.82 -5.78
N VAL A 62 -0.63 6.58 -5.09
CA VAL A 62 -1.58 7.52 -5.69
C VAL A 62 -0.96 8.90 -5.58
N THR A 63 -0.62 9.49 -6.72
CA THR A 63 -0.15 10.87 -6.82
C THR A 63 -1.26 11.72 -7.43
N ALA A 64 -1.42 12.96 -6.98
CA ALA A 64 -2.24 13.92 -7.71
C ALA A 64 -1.68 14.08 -9.12
N ASN A 65 -2.56 14.17 -10.12
CA ASN A 65 -2.15 14.48 -11.49
C ASN A 65 -1.56 15.91 -11.47
N PRO A 66 -0.33 16.14 -11.99
CA PRO A 66 0.25 17.48 -12.03
C PRO A 66 -0.41 18.39 -13.09
N SER A 67 -1.32 17.89 -13.93
CA SER A 67 -2.17 18.76 -14.75
C SER A 67 -3.24 19.42 -13.88
N ASP A 68 -3.43 20.73 -14.07
CA ASP A 68 -4.35 21.61 -13.33
C ASP A 68 -5.84 21.18 -13.34
N ASP A 69 -6.19 20.12 -14.07
CA ASP A 69 -7.54 19.59 -14.19
C ASP A 69 -7.60 18.09 -13.81
N VAL A 70 -8.28 17.83 -12.70
CA VAL A 70 -8.98 16.60 -12.27
C VAL A 70 -8.17 15.47 -11.58
N HIS A 71 -8.77 15.02 -10.47
CA HIS A 71 -8.42 13.97 -9.49
C HIS A 71 -7.25 14.26 -8.53
N THR A 72 -7.65 14.68 -7.33
CA THR A 72 -6.77 14.84 -6.17
C THR A 72 -6.66 13.51 -5.41
N MET A 73 -5.74 13.39 -4.45
CA MET A 73 -5.63 12.20 -3.58
C MET A 73 -6.92 11.85 -2.81
N TYR A 74 -7.91 12.75 -2.81
CA TYR A 74 -9.21 12.56 -2.17
C TYR A 74 -10.19 11.73 -3.01
N ASP A 75 -9.95 11.57 -4.31
CA ASP A 75 -10.75 10.71 -5.19
C ASP A 75 -10.26 9.25 -5.16
N ARG A 76 -10.22 8.68 -3.95
CA ARG A 76 -9.80 7.29 -3.78
C ARG A 76 -10.87 6.36 -4.38
N PRO A 77 -10.50 5.39 -5.24
CA PRO A 77 -11.44 4.35 -5.65
C PRO A 77 -11.93 3.58 -4.43
N GLU A 78 -13.23 3.21 -4.41
CA GLU A 78 -13.80 2.46 -3.30
C GLU A 78 -12.98 1.19 -3.06
N PRO A 79 -12.63 0.87 -1.79
CA PRO A 79 -11.89 -0.34 -1.48
C PRO A 79 -12.69 -1.56 -1.97
N PRO A 80 -12.02 -2.62 -2.46
CA PRO A 80 -12.71 -3.83 -2.86
C PRO A 80 -13.53 -4.36 -1.68
N PHE A 81 -14.83 -4.59 -1.90
CA PHE A 81 -15.70 -5.18 -0.90
C PHE A 81 -15.16 -6.57 -0.55
N GLU A 82 -14.69 -6.76 0.69
CA GLU A 82 -14.37 -8.09 1.22
C GLU A 82 -15.72 -8.83 1.40
N LYS A 83 -15.98 -9.82 0.53
CA LYS A 83 -17.15 -10.72 0.61
C LYS A 83 -16.87 -11.89 1.53
#